data_AF-A0A1V5CLK4-F1
#
_entry.id   AF-A0A1V5CLK4-F1
#
_cell.length_a   1.000
_cell.length_b   1.000
_cell.length_c   1.000
_cell.angle_alpha   90.00
_cell.angle_beta   90.00
_cell.angle_gamma   90.00
#
_symmetry.space_group_name_H-M   'P 1'
#
loop_
_entity.id
_entity.type
_entity.pdbx_description
1 polymer ?
#
loop_
_entity_poly.entity_id
_entity_poly.type
_entity_poly.pdbx_seq_one_letter_code
_entity_poly.pdbx_strand_id
1 'polypeptide(L)'
;MTAKSYELYHAQYRAHLDELLVFLGRVGWDLDHIEVAIQGRGKDAVVLLRRHDKTFRFNILQYIGLLRLSATKEQTKEVLNGKGRV
;
A
#
# COMPACT_ATOMS: atom_id res chain seq x y z
N MET A 1 -5.81 18.26 21.71
CA MET A 1 -6.64 17.33 20.91
C MET A 1 -7.56 16.59 21.86
N THR A 2 -8.87 16.80 21.75
CA THR A 2 -9.88 16.15 22.59
C THR A 2 -10.02 14.67 22.20
N ALA A 3 -10.08 13.77 23.19
CA ALA A 3 -10.08 12.32 23.01
C ALA A 3 -11.12 11.82 21.98
N LYS A 4 -12.27 12.50 21.90
CA LYS A 4 -13.37 12.20 20.95
C LYS A 4 -12.96 12.36 19.48
N SER A 5 -12.12 13.35 19.16
CA SER A 5 -11.61 13.57 17.80
C SER A 5 -10.55 12.53 17.43
N TYR A 6 -9.77 12.06 18.40
CA TYR A 6 -8.78 11.00 18.22
C TYR A 6 -9.46 9.65 17.95
N GLU A 7 -10.49 9.30 18.72
CA GLU A 7 -11.26 8.07 18.52
C GLU A 7 -11.96 8.03 17.16
N LEU A 8 -12.55 9.16 16.73
CA LEU A 8 -13.20 9.26 15.42
C LEU A 8 -12.18 9.08 14.29
N TYR A 9 -11.04 9.76 14.37
CA TYR A 9 -9.96 9.62 13.39
C TYR A 9 -9.43 8.19 13.33
N HIS A 10 -9.27 7.55 14.48
CA HIS A 10 -8.79 6.19 14.58
C HIS A 10 -9.80 5.16 14.00
N ALA A 11 -11.10 5.39 14.20
CA ALA A 11 -12.16 4.56 13.61
C ALA A 11 -12.19 4.70 12.08
N GLN A 12 -12.11 5.92 11.56
CA GLN A 12 -12.02 6.19 10.12
C GLN A 12 -10.77 5.55 9.51
N TYR A 13 -9.63 5.69 10.17
CA TYR A 13 -8.37 5.08 9.73
C TYR A 13 -8.49 3.55 9.64
N ARG A 14 -9.11 2.90 10.63
CA ARG A 14 -9.34 1.45 10.60
C ARG A 14 -10.25 1.03 9.45
N ALA A 15 -11.35 1.75 9.23
CA ALA A 15 -12.28 1.46 8.14
C ALA A 15 -11.58 1.53 6.77
N HIS A 16 -10.81 2.59 6.53
CA HIS A 16 -10.04 2.73 5.29
C HIS A 16 -8.95 1.67 5.13
N LEU A 17 -8.33 1.24 6.23
CA LEU A 17 -7.35 0.18 6.19
C LEU A 17 -7.99 -1.15 5.80
N ASP A 18 -9.15 -1.48 6.35
CA ASP A 18 -9.88 -2.69 6.01
C ASP A 18 -10.36 -2.68 4.55
N GLU A 19 -10.85 -1.53 4.06
CA GLU A 19 -11.20 -1.35 2.63
C GLU A 19 -10.00 -1.59 1.72
N LEU A 20 -8.83 -1.03 2.06
CA LEU A 20 -7.60 -1.24 1.31
C LEU A 20 -7.20 -2.72 1.28
N LEU A 21 -7.27 -3.42 2.41
CA LEU A 21 -6.93 -4.84 2.49
C LEU A 21 -7.87 -5.69 1.62
N VAL A 22 -9.17 -5.38 1.62
CA VAL A 22 -10.15 -6.04 0.74
C VAL A 22 -9.83 -5.77 -0.72
N PHE A 23 -9.52 -4.53 -1.09
CA PHE A 23 -9.13 -4.18 -2.44
C PHE A 23 -7.88 -4.95 -2.87
N LEU A 24 -6.81 -4.90 -2.07
CA LEU A 24 -5.56 -5.58 -2.37
C LEU A 24 -5.70 -7.10 -2.49
N GLY A 25 -6.57 -7.73 -1.69
CA GLY A 25 -6.83 -9.17 -1.77
C GLY A 25 -7.75 -9.58 -2.92
N ARG A 26 -8.56 -8.67 -3.46
CA ARG A 26 -9.49 -8.94 -4.57
C ARG A 26 -8.92 -8.61 -5.93
N VAL A 27 -8.09 -7.57 -5.99
CA VAL A 27 -7.30 -7.30 -7.18
C VAL A 27 -6.27 -8.42 -7.23
N GLY A 28 -6.55 -9.45 -8.04
CA GLY A 28 -5.52 -10.37 -8.46
C GLY A 28 -4.51 -9.54 -9.24
N TRP A 29 -3.46 -9.08 -8.56
CA TRP A 29 -2.34 -8.43 -9.20
C TRP A 29 -1.66 -9.53 -10.01
N ASP A 30 -1.98 -9.66 -11.29
CA ASP A 30 -1.19 -10.45 -12.24
C ASP A 30 -0.43 -9.47 -13.12
N LEU A 31 0.39 -8.64 -12.46
CA LEU A 31 1.36 -7.77 -13.10
C LEU A 31 2.70 -8.49 -13.00
N ASP A 32 3.24 -8.95 -14.13
CA ASP A 32 4.56 -9.57 -14.27
C ASP A 32 4.82 -10.78 -13.34
N HIS A 33 3.83 -11.68 -13.20
CA HIS A 33 3.91 -12.87 -12.34
C HIS A 33 4.12 -12.55 -10.84
N ILE A 34 3.70 -11.36 -10.39
CA ILE A 34 3.76 -10.97 -8.99
C ILE A 34 2.41 -11.23 -8.33
N GLU A 35 2.28 -12.34 -7.61
CA GLU A 35 1.09 -12.64 -6.83
C GLU A 35 1.11 -11.83 -5.52
N VAL A 36 -0.01 -11.18 -5.21
CA VAL A 36 -0.21 -10.46 -3.95
C VAL A 36 -1.23 -11.21 -3.11
N ALA A 37 -0.82 -11.64 -1.92
CA ALA A 37 -1.71 -12.25 -0.94
C ALA A 37 -1.74 -11.44 0.35
N ILE A 38 -2.92 -11.32 0.94
CA ILE A 38 -3.13 -10.62 2.21
C ILE A 38 -3.46 -11.64 3.29
N GLN A 39 -2.73 -11.56 4.41
CA GLN A 39 -2.98 -12.37 5.61
C GLN A 39 -3.25 -11.47 6.80
N GLY A 40 -4.16 -11.87 7.70
CA GLY A 40 -4.51 -11.07 8.88
C GLY A 40 -5.53 -9.97 8.56
N ARG A 41 -5.69 -9.01 9.49
CA ARG A 41 -6.70 -7.93 9.42
C ARG A 41 -6.19 -6.64 10.07
N GLY A 42 -6.75 -5.50 9.66
CA GLY A 42 -6.39 -4.19 10.19
C GLY A 42 -4.88 -3.92 10.17
N LYS A 43 -4.35 -3.34 11.26
CA LYS A 43 -2.93 -2.94 11.36
C LYS A 43 -1.94 -4.10 11.39
N ASP A 44 -2.41 -5.29 11.76
CA ASP A 44 -1.58 -6.50 11.89
C ASP A 44 -1.59 -7.31 10.59
N ALA A 45 -2.26 -6.80 9.55
CA ALA A 45 -2.26 -7.41 8.24
C ALA A 45 -0.85 -7.43 7.63
N VAL A 46 -0.60 -8.50 6.89
CA VAL A 46 0.64 -8.78 6.20
C VAL A 46 0.35 -8.93 4.73
N VAL A 47 1.13 -8.21 3.93
CA VAL A 47 1.15 -8.32 2.47
C VAL A 47 2.30 -9.26 2.08
N LEU A 48 1.97 -10.33 1.38
CA LEU A 48 2.90 -11.24 0.77
C LEU A 48 2.97 -10.93 -0.72
N LEU A 49 4.16 -10.55 -1.19
CA LEU A 49 4.46 -10.41 -2.61
C LEU A 49 5.26 -11.63 -3.04
N ARG A 50 4.71 -12.45 -3.92
CA ARG A 50 5.40 -13.62 -4.47
C ARG A 50 5.74 -13.37 -5.92
N ARG A 51 6.98 -13.63 -6.31
CA ARG A 51 7.43 -13.60 -7.70
C ARG A 51 8.34 -14.78 -7.94
N HIS A 52 7.88 -15.72 -8.78
CA HIS A 52 8.54 -17.01 -9.01
C HIS A 52 8.82 -17.75 -7.68
N ASP A 53 10.10 -17.93 -7.32
CA ASP A 53 10.57 -18.61 -6.11
C ASP A 53 10.74 -17.68 -4.90
N LYS A 54 10.61 -16.36 -5.08
CA LYS A 54 10.83 -15.38 -4.03
C LYS A 54 9.53 -14.93 -3.40
N THR A 55 9.50 -14.90 -2.07
CA THR A 55 8.42 -14.33 -1.28
C THR A 55 8.94 -13.20 -0.42
N PHE A 56 8.37 -12.02 -0.58
CA PHE A 56 8.61 -10.86 0.29
C PHE A 56 7.41 -10.67 1.22
N ARG A 57 7.70 -10.40 2.49
CA ARG A 57 6.69 -10.23 3.53
C ARG A 57 6.80 -8.82 4.11
N PHE A 58 5.70 -8.09 4.07
CA PHE A 58 5.61 -6.74 4.62
C PHE A 58 4.42 -6.66 5.57
N ASN A 59 4.58 -5.99 6.71
CA ASN A 59 3.38 -5.52 7.41
C ASN A 59 2.71 -4.42 6.57
N ILE A 60 1.41 -4.22 6.77
CA ILE A 60 0.62 -3.30 5.95
C ILE A 60 1.16 -1.85 5.99
N LEU A 61 1.74 -1.41 7.11
CA LEU A 61 2.31 -0.07 7.21
C LEU A 61 3.59 0.09 6.39
N GLN A 62 4.46 -0.94 6.38
CA GLN A 62 5.63 -0.99 5.51
C GLN A 62 5.22 -0.97 4.03
N TYR A 63 4.20 -1.75 3.68
CA TYR A 63 3.69 -1.81 2.31
C TYR A 63 3.13 -0.46 1.85
N ILE A 64 2.30 0.21 2.68
CA ILE A 64 1.82 1.57 2.40
C ILE A 64 2.98 2.55 2.25
N GLY A 65 4.01 2.45 3.10
CA GLY A 65 5.22 3.26 2.99
C GLY A 65 5.92 3.08 1.64
N LEU A 66 6.07 1.84 1.17
CA LEU A 66 6.65 1.52 -0.13
C LEU A 66 5.82 2.11 -1.28
N LEU A 67 4.50 1.97 -1.25
CA LEU A 67 3.61 2.55 -2.28
C LEU A 67 3.76 4.06 -2.36
N ARG A 68 3.83 4.75 -1.21
CA ARG A 68 4.05 6.19 -1.15
C ARG A 68 5.40 6.58 -1.76
N LEU A 69 6.47 5.88 -1.38
CA LEU A 69 7.80 6.14 -1.92
C LEU A 69 7.86 5.92 -3.43
N SER A 70 7.22 4.88 -3.95
CA SER A 70 7.14 4.62 -5.39
C SER A 70 6.36 5.71 -6.12
N ALA A 71 5.19 6.11 -5.62
CA ALA A 71 4.40 7.19 -6.20
C ALA A 71 5.18 8.52 -6.24
N THR A 72 5.92 8.85 -5.16
CA THR A 72 6.77 10.05 -5.13
C THR A 72 7.91 9.96 -6.15
N LYS A 73 8.53 8.79 -6.32
CA LYS A 73 9.59 8.59 -7.33
C LYS A 73 9.07 8.71 -8.76
N GLU A 74 7.88 8.19 -9.05
CA GLU A 74 7.24 8.32 -10.37
C GLU A 74 6.91 9.78 -10.67
N GLN A 75 6.28 10.50 -9.73
CA GLN A 75 6.03 11.93 -9.85
C GLN A 75 7.32 12.74 -10.06
N THR A 76 8.40 12.39 -9.35
CA THR A 76 9.70 13.05 -9.52
C THR A 76 10.29 12.80 -10.92
N LYS A 77 10.14 11.59 -11.46
CA LYS A 77 10.59 11.26 -12.82
C LYS A 77 9.77 11.97 -13.89
N GLU A 78 8.46 12.08 -13.74
CA GLU A 78 7.60 12.83 -14.65
C GLU A 78 7.96 14.31 -14.70
N VAL A 79 8.24 14.92 -13.54
CA VAL A 79 8.68 16.33 -13.45
C VAL A 79 10.05 16.54 -14.13
N LEU A 80 10.98 15.60 -13.97
CA LEU A 80 12.31 15.69 -14.59
C LEU A 80 12.24 15.49 -16.12
N ASN A 81 11.43 14.53 -16.59
CA ASN A 81 11.24 14.28 -18.02
C ASN A 81 10.42 15.39 -18.71
N GLY A 82 9.52 16.05 -17.98
CA GLY A 82 8.77 17.22 -18.45
C GLY A 82 9.62 18.49 -18.59
N LYS A 83 10.76 18.59 -17.90
CA LYS A 83 11.69 19.73 -17.97
C LYS A 83 12.78 19.60 -19.05
N GLY A 84 12.83 18.48 -19.77
CA GLY A 84 13.78 18.23 -20.88
C GLY A 84 13.27 18.60 -22.28
N ARG A 85 12.08 19.20 -22.39
CA ARG A 85 11.54 19.76 -23.65
C ARG A 85 11.49 21.28 -23.58
N VAL A 86 12.66 21.92 -23.63
CA VAL A 86 12.82 23.30 -24.11
C VAL A 86 14.06 23.34 -24.98
#